data_AF-X1DC19-F1
#
_entry.id   AF-X1DC19-F1
#
_cell.length_a   1.000
_cell.length_b   1.000
_cell.length_c   1.000
_cell.angle_alpha   90.00
_cell.angle_beta   90.00
_cell.angle_gamma   90.00
#
_symmetry.space_group_name_H-M   'P 1'
#
loop_
_entity.id
_entity.type
_entity.pdbx_description
1 polymer ?
#
loop_
_entity_poly.entity_id
_entity_poly.type
_entity_poly.pdbx_seq_one_letter_code
_entity_poly.pdbx_strand_id
1 'polypeptide(L)'
;MKEKINVKLESESDIISYLEKNLKKYNSKNSIVRYVLAPSGPQRCTLNLMEGIKKLSVKYNVPSICHLLETKVQNVAGEIFFNKTLVDYLEDNDLLYPNLSLVHSVWVNENDIEIIKRRDCKVIHNPTSNLKLCSGIA
;
A
#
# COMPACT_ATOMS: atom_id res chain seq x y z
N MET A 1 29.73 -12.87 18.19
CA MET A 1 28.76 -11.92 18.79
C MET A 1 27.58 -11.75 17.84
N LYS A 2 26.45 -12.42 18.10
CA LYS A 2 25.14 -11.99 17.58
C LYS A 2 24.33 -11.67 18.83
N GLU A 3 24.45 -10.44 19.32
CA GLU A 3 23.47 -9.95 20.28
C GLU A 3 22.11 -10.02 19.58
N LYS A 4 21.20 -10.84 20.12
CA LYS A 4 19.80 -10.79 19.72
C LYS A 4 19.31 -9.41 20.15
N ILE A 5 19.21 -8.51 19.19
CA ILE A 5 18.56 -7.22 19.41
C ILE A 5 17.14 -7.55 19.83
N ASN A 6 16.84 -7.33 21.11
CA ASN A 6 15.55 -7.66 21.71
C ASN A 6 14.56 -6.53 21.39
N VAL A 7 14.29 -6.31 20.09
CA VAL A 7 13.28 -5.35 19.65
C VAL A 7 11.92 -5.99 19.85
N LYS A 8 11.11 -5.41 20.73
CA LYS A 8 9.68 -5.74 20.78
C LYS A 8 9.05 -5.24 19.49
N LEU A 9 8.69 -6.14 18.59
CA LEU A 9 7.85 -5.81 17.45
C LEU A 9 6.42 -5.64 17.97
N GLU A 10 5.79 -4.51 17.62
CA GLU A 10 4.37 -4.29 17.93
C GLU A 10 3.51 -5.30 17.16
N SER A 11 2.45 -5.78 17.79
CA SER A 11 1.51 -6.69 17.11
C SER A 11 0.73 -5.94 16.03
N GLU A 12 0.17 -6.67 15.06
CA GLU A 12 -0.72 -6.07 14.06
C GLU A 12 -1.91 -5.35 14.72
N SER A 13 -2.46 -5.91 15.80
CA SER A 13 -3.53 -5.28 16.57
C SER A 13 -3.09 -3.96 17.23
N ASP A 14 -1.86 -3.90 17.76
CA ASP A 14 -1.32 -2.68 18.36
C ASP A 14 -1.14 -1.59 17.30
N ILE A 15 -0.62 -1.96 16.12
CA ILE A 15 -0.49 -1.06 14.97
C ILE A 15 -1.86 -0.53 14.52
N ILE A 16 -2.84 -1.42 14.30
CA ILE A 16 -4.19 -1.02 13.87
C ILE A 16 -4.86 -0.10 14.92
N SER A 17 -4.74 -0.43 16.21
CA SER A 17 -5.26 0.40 17.30
C SER A 17 -4.62 1.78 17.33
N TYR A 18 -3.29 1.84 17.14
CA TYR A 18 -2.55 3.09 17.03
C TYR A 18 -3.02 3.93 15.83
N LEU A 19 -3.19 3.33 14.65
CA LEU A 19 -3.68 4.01 13.45
C LEU A 19 -5.09 4.58 13.67
N GLU A 20 -6.01 3.79 14.22
CA GLU A 20 -7.38 4.23 14.49
C GLU A 20 -7.44 5.40 15.49
N LYS A 21 -6.62 5.34 16.55
CA LYS A 21 -6.50 6.43 17.52
C LYS A 21 -6.07 7.74 16.86
N ASN A 22 -5.08 7.69 15.96
CA ASN A 22 -4.58 8.88 15.27
C ASN A 22 -5.56 9.41 14.22
N LEU A 23 -6.24 8.52 13.48
CA LEU A 23 -7.32 8.92 12.57
C LEU A 23 -8.38 9.74 13.29
N LYS A 24 -8.89 9.26 14.43
CA LYS A 24 -9.90 9.98 15.23
C LYS A 24 -9.39 11.32 15.74
N LYS A 25 -8.11 11.39 16.13
CA LYS A 25 -7.51 12.60 16.69
C LYS A 25 -7.31 13.69 15.65
N TYR A 26 -6.85 13.34 14.45
CA TYR A 26 -6.39 14.33 13.46
C TYR A 26 -7.38 14.59 12.31
N ASN A 27 -8.39 13.73 12.10
CA ASN A 27 -9.34 13.88 10.97
C ASN A 27 -10.68 14.50 11.41
N SER A 28 -10.65 15.59 12.17
CA SER A 28 -11.86 16.35 12.51
C SER A 28 -12.39 17.14 11.30
N LYS A 29 -13.68 17.52 11.33
CA LYS A 29 -14.39 18.16 10.20
C LYS A 29 -13.67 19.41 9.65
N ASN A 30 -13.04 20.19 10.52
CA ASN A 30 -12.37 21.44 10.16
C ASN A 30 -10.83 21.31 10.14
N SER A 31 -10.31 20.07 10.15
CA SER A 31 -8.87 19.87 10.15
C SER A 31 -8.25 20.18 8.78
N ILE A 32 -7.24 21.05 8.80
CA ILE A 32 -6.40 21.37 7.64
C ILE A 32 -5.35 20.27 7.41
N VAL A 33 -4.90 19.62 8.49
CA VAL A 33 -3.94 18.51 8.45
C VAL A 33 -4.67 17.20 8.73
N ARG A 34 -4.55 16.23 7.82
CA ARG A 34 -5.23 14.94 7.94
C ARG A 34 -4.24 13.80 8.00
N TYR A 35 -4.60 12.78 8.75
CA TYR A 35 -3.93 11.51 8.84
C TYR A 35 -4.38 10.60 7.70
N VAL A 36 -3.40 10.02 7.01
CA VAL A 36 -3.57 9.12 5.86
C VAL A 36 -3.00 7.76 6.24
N LEU A 37 -3.65 6.69 5.81
CA LEU A 37 -3.18 5.33 6.04
C LEU A 37 -2.14 4.97 4.98
N ALA A 38 -1.03 4.33 5.37
CA ALA A 38 0.09 4.10 4.45
C ALA A 38 0.72 2.70 4.63
N PRO A 39 0.05 1.62 4.19
CA PRO A 39 0.72 0.32 4.10
C PRO A 39 1.90 0.45 3.12
N SER A 40 3.06 -0.07 3.50
CA SER A 40 4.29 0.20 2.74
C SER A 40 4.29 -0.43 1.35
N GLY A 41 3.76 -1.65 1.21
CA GLY A 41 3.73 -2.42 -0.04
C GLY A 41 3.35 -3.89 0.22
N PRO A 42 2.75 -4.59 -0.75
CA PRO A 42 2.31 -5.99 -0.58
C PRO A 42 3.42 -6.97 -0.21
N GLN A 43 4.66 -6.67 -0.57
CA GLN A 43 5.84 -7.48 -0.27
C GLN A 43 6.44 -7.22 1.12
N ARG A 44 5.95 -6.20 1.85
CA ARG A 44 6.45 -5.80 3.19
C ARG A 44 5.37 -5.81 4.27
N CYS A 45 4.10 -5.92 3.89
CA CYS A 45 2.97 -5.98 4.80
C CYS A 45 2.30 -7.34 4.71
N THR A 46 1.93 -7.90 5.86
CA THR A 46 1.07 -9.07 5.90
C THR A 46 -0.32 -8.73 5.35
N LEU A 47 -1.02 -9.73 4.83
CA LEU A 47 -2.41 -9.57 4.37
C LEU A 47 -3.31 -9.06 5.49
N ASN A 48 -3.15 -9.58 6.71
CA ASN A 48 -3.91 -9.16 7.89
C ASN A 48 -3.73 -7.67 8.22
N LEU A 49 -2.50 -7.16 8.15
CA LEU A 49 -2.24 -5.74 8.37
C LEU A 49 -2.90 -4.87 7.28
N MET A 50 -2.79 -5.28 6.01
CA MET A 50 -3.39 -4.55 4.90
C MET A 50 -4.92 -4.57 4.96
N GLU A 51 -5.51 -5.71 5.31
CA GLU A 51 -6.95 -5.91 5.55
C GLU A 51 -7.44 -5.01 6.70
N GLY A 52 -6.70 -4.95 7.82
CA GLY A 52 -7.01 -4.06 8.94
C GLY A 52 -6.98 -2.59 8.54
N ILE A 53 -5.97 -2.20 7.75
CA ILE A 53 -5.85 -0.84 7.20
C ILE A 53 -7.01 -0.53 6.24
N LYS A 54 -7.36 -1.44 5.33
CA LYS A 54 -8.53 -1.31 4.44
C LYS A 54 -9.80 -1.07 5.25
N LYS A 55 -10.03 -1.88 6.30
CA LYS A 55 -11.19 -1.72 7.19
C LYS A 55 -11.25 -0.34 7.82
N LEU A 56 -10.13 0.21 8.29
CA LEU A 56 -10.07 1.57 8.81
C LEU A 56 -10.35 2.62 7.73
N SER A 57 -9.75 2.47 6.54
CA SER A 57 -9.94 3.38 5.41
C SER A 57 -11.41 3.49 5.01
N VAL A 58 -12.09 2.35 4.86
CA VAL A 58 -13.50 2.29 4.52
C VAL A 58 -14.37 2.82 5.66
N LYS A 59 -14.14 2.38 6.91
CA LYS A 59 -14.92 2.79 8.09
C LYS A 59 -14.93 4.29 8.32
N TYR A 60 -13.77 4.95 8.17
CA TYR A 60 -13.62 6.38 8.39
C TYR A 60 -13.71 7.21 7.12
N ASN A 61 -13.89 6.56 5.96
CA ASN A 61 -13.85 7.18 4.65
C ASN A 61 -12.61 8.09 4.46
N VAL A 62 -11.43 7.52 4.69
CA VAL A 62 -10.13 8.21 4.59
C VAL A 62 -9.27 7.56 3.51
N PRO A 63 -8.39 8.31 2.84
CA PRO A 63 -7.52 7.74 1.82
C PRO A 63 -6.46 6.82 2.44
N SER A 64 -6.02 5.87 1.62
CA SER A 64 -4.84 5.04 1.85
C SER A 64 -3.87 5.20 0.69
N ILE A 65 -2.56 5.15 0.97
CA ILE A 65 -1.51 5.21 -0.06
C ILE A 65 -0.56 4.03 0.09
N CYS A 66 -0.21 3.36 -1.01
CA CYS A 66 0.65 2.17 -0.99
C CYS A 66 1.63 2.22 -2.17
N HIS A 67 2.90 1.90 -1.95
CA HIS A 67 3.85 1.77 -3.06
C HIS A 67 3.58 0.46 -3.80
N LEU A 68 3.48 0.52 -5.12
CA LEU A 68 3.23 -0.66 -5.94
C LEU A 68 3.98 -0.59 -7.26
N LEU A 69 4.66 -1.69 -7.61
CA LEU A 69 5.35 -1.91 -8.88
C LEU A 69 6.23 -0.73 -9.30
N GLU A 70 6.97 -0.18 -8.32
CA GLU A 70 7.91 0.91 -8.55
C GLU A 70 9.12 0.43 -9.37
N THR A 71 9.68 -0.75 -9.04
CA THR A 71 10.93 -1.23 -9.63
C THR A 71 10.75 -2.58 -10.33
N LYS A 72 11.65 -2.91 -11.27
CA LYS A 72 11.67 -4.22 -11.94
C LYS A 72 11.79 -5.37 -10.94
N VAL A 73 12.50 -5.16 -9.84
CA VAL A 73 12.64 -6.16 -8.76
C VAL A 73 11.28 -6.48 -8.15
N GLN A 74 10.42 -5.49 -7.94
CA GLN A 74 9.07 -5.74 -7.42
C GLN A 74 8.20 -6.52 -8.42
N ASN A 75 8.32 -6.21 -9.71
CA ASN A 75 7.63 -6.96 -10.76
C ASN A 75 8.03 -8.43 -10.76
N VAL A 76 9.34 -8.72 -10.82
CA VAL A 76 9.88 -10.09 -10.81
C VAL A 76 9.56 -10.80 -9.48
N ALA A 77 9.61 -10.09 -8.35
CA ALA A 77 9.26 -10.67 -7.05
C ALA A 77 7.80 -11.14 -7.01
N GLY A 78 6.88 -10.43 -7.68
CA GLY A 78 5.49 -10.88 -7.82
C GLY A 78 5.41 -12.27 -8.44
N GLU A 79 6.04 -12.43 -9.60
CA GLU A 79 6.09 -13.70 -10.32
C GLU A 79 6.73 -14.81 -9.49
N ILE A 80 7.87 -14.54 -8.85
CA ILE A 80 8.63 -15.56 -8.08
C ILE A 80 7.89 -16.00 -6.81
N PHE A 81 7.37 -15.06 -6.02
CA PHE A 81 6.83 -15.37 -4.69
C PHE A 81 5.33 -15.67 -4.69
N PHE A 82 4.60 -15.15 -5.67
CA PHE A 82 3.13 -15.27 -5.72
C PHE A 82 2.62 -15.90 -7.02
N ASN A 83 3.49 -16.17 -7.99
CA ASN A 83 3.14 -16.72 -9.31
C ASN A 83 2.09 -15.87 -10.04
N LYS A 84 2.16 -14.54 -9.86
CA LYS A 84 1.23 -13.53 -10.43
C LYS A 84 1.81 -12.12 -10.31
N THR A 85 1.20 -11.12 -10.94
CA THR A 85 1.60 -9.73 -10.71
C THR A 85 1.24 -9.30 -9.29
N LEU A 86 1.89 -8.26 -8.77
CA LEU A 86 1.51 -7.73 -7.45
C LEU A 86 0.09 -7.12 -7.43
N VAL A 87 -0.44 -6.73 -8.59
CA VAL A 87 -1.83 -6.24 -8.72
C VAL A 87 -2.80 -7.42 -8.62
N ASP A 88 -2.57 -8.51 -9.36
CA ASP A 88 -3.37 -9.74 -9.24
C ASP A 88 -3.32 -10.29 -7.80
N TYR A 89 -2.16 -10.26 -7.15
CA TYR A 89 -2.02 -10.66 -5.75
C TYR A 89 -2.88 -9.83 -4.81
N LEU A 90 -2.95 -8.52 -5.01
CA LEU A 90 -3.83 -7.66 -4.23
C LEU A 90 -5.31 -7.86 -4.58
N GLU A 91 -5.64 -8.12 -5.85
CA GLU A 91 -7.00 -8.39 -6.31
C GLU A 91 -7.57 -9.64 -5.65
N ASP A 92 -6.84 -10.75 -5.69
CA ASP A 92 -7.25 -12.04 -5.13
C ASP A 92 -7.49 -11.99 -3.61
N ASN A 93 -6.84 -11.05 -2.93
CA ASN A 93 -6.97 -10.85 -1.48
C ASN A 93 -7.93 -9.72 -1.11
N ASP A 94 -8.68 -9.17 -2.08
CA ASP A 94 -9.60 -8.06 -1.88
C ASP A 94 -8.91 -6.80 -1.29
N LEU A 95 -7.65 -6.55 -1.64
CA LEU A 95 -6.86 -5.42 -1.10
C LEU A 95 -6.76 -4.22 -2.05
N LEU A 96 -7.47 -4.26 -3.18
CA LEU A 96 -7.70 -3.11 -4.06
C LEU A 96 -9.11 -2.54 -3.78
N TYR A 97 -9.19 -1.24 -3.50
CA TYR A 97 -10.44 -0.58 -3.09
C TYR A 97 -10.41 0.92 -3.45
N PRO A 98 -11.58 1.57 -3.58
CA PRO A 98 -11.67 2.94 -4.13
C PRO A 98 -10.84 4.00 -3.39
N ASN A 99 -10.63 3.83 -2.08
CA ASN A 99 -9.87 4.78 -1.26
C ASN A 99 -8.35 4.55 -1.34
N LEU A 100 -7.87 3.56 -2.08
CA LEU A 100 -6.46 3.23 -2.23
C LEU A 100 -5.84 3.97 -3.43
N SER A 101 -4.75 4.68 -3.19
CA SER A 101 -3.88 5.23 -4.23
C SER A 101 -2.55 4.48 -4.29
N LEU A 102 -2.16 4.10 -5.50
CA LEU A 102 -0.98 3.31 -5.82
C LEU A 102 0.16 4.23 -6.26
N VAL A 103 1.19 4.33 -5.44
CA VAL A 103 2.37 5.17 -5.69
C VAL A 103 3.29 4.47 -6.68
N HIS A 104 3.78 5.21 -7.68
CA HIS A 104 4.62 4.78 -8.79
C HIS A 104 3.88 4.05 -9.92
N SER A 105 3.52 2.78 -9.72
CA SER A 105 2.90 1.92 -10.74
C SER A 105 3.66 1.90 -12.07
N VAL A 106 5.00 1.80 -12.03
CA VAL A 106 5.87 1.88 -13.22
C VAL A 106 5.83 0.60 -14.04
N TRP A 107 5.76 -0.54 -13.37
CA TRP A 107 5.85 -1.86 -14.00
C TRP A 107 4.50 -2.58 -14.07
N VAL A 108 3.39 -1.83 -14.13
CA VAL A 108 2.06 -2.40 -14.40
C VAL A 108 1.94 -2.82 -15.86
N ASN A 109 1.20 -3.90 -16.13
CA ASN A 109 0.83 -4.32 -17.48
C ASN A 109 -0.61 -3.90 -17.84
N GLU A 110 -1.08 -4.24 -19.04
CA GLU A 110 -2.43 -3.89 -19.51
C GLU A 110 -3.55 -4.48 -18.64
N ASN A 111 -3.39 -5.72 -18.19
CA ASN A 111 -4.36 -6.38 -17.30
C ASN A 111 -4.39 -5.69 -15.92
N ASP A 112 -3.21 -5.35 -15.37
CA ASP A 112 -3.08 -4.62 -14.12
C ASP A 112 -3.83 -3.28 -14.19
N ILE A 113 -3.71 -2.56 -15.31
CA ILE A 113 -4.40 -1.28 -15.54
C ILE A 113 -5.93 -1.48 -15.52
N GLU A 114 -6.44 -2.50 -16.20
CA GLU A 114 -7.89 -2.80 -16.20
C GLU A 114 -8.41 -3.20 -14.81
N ILE A 115 -7.63 -3.94 -14.03
CA ILE A 115 -7.96 -4.28 -12.63
C ILE A 115 -8.00 -3.01 -11.77
N ILE A 116 -6.95 -2.17 -11.84
CA ILE A 116 -6.86 -0.92 -11.07
C ILE A 116 -8.06 -0.03 -11.36
N LYS A 117 -8.43 0.11 -12.64
CA LYS A 117 -9.61 0.85 -13.09
C LYS A 117 -10.91 0.25 -12.55
N ARG A 118 -11.09 -1.06 -12.69
CA ARG A 118 -12.30 -1.77 -12.21
C ARG A 118 -12.49 -1.62 -10.71
N ARG A 119 -11.41 -1.56 -9.94
CA ARG A 119 -11.44 -1.42 -8.46
C ARG A 119 -11.48 0.04 -7.98
N ASP A 120 -11.54 0.98 -8.92
CA ASP A 120 -11.58 2.43 -8.69
C ASP A 120 -10.38 2.98 -7.90
N CYS A 121 -9.26 2.26 -7.91
CA CYS A 121 -8.00 2.72 -7.33
C CYS A 121 -7.45 3.92 -8.14
N LYS A 122 -6.66 4.78 -7.48
CA LYS A 122 -5.97 5.89 -8.15
C LYS A 122 -4.48 5.60 -8.28
N VAL A 123 -3.81 6.21 -9.26
CA VAL A 123 -2.36 6.13 -9.42
C VAL A 123 -1.74 7.48 -9.09
N ILE A 124 -0.65 7.47 -8.31
CA ILE A 124 0.17 8.64 -8.03
C ILE A 124 1.45 8.48 -8.85
N HIS A 125 1.60 9.33 -9.87
CA HIS A 125 2.77 9.31 -10.76
C HIS A 125 3.91 10.16 -10.18
N ASN A 126 5.11 9.59 -10.09
CA ASN A 126 6.29 10.20 -9.44
C ASN A 126 7.50 10.27 -10.39
N PRO A 127 7.42 11.00 -11.51
CA PRO A 127 8.40 10.92 -12.61
C PRO A 127 9.82 11.27 -12.16
N THR A 128 9.99 12.33 -11.38
CA THR A 128 11.31 12.73 -10.86
C THR A 128 11.95 11.65 -9.99
N SER A 129 11.15 10.98 -9.15
CA SER A 129 11.65 9.87 -8.32
C SER A 129 12.02 8.67 -9.19
N ASN A 130 11.13 8.30 -10.11
CA ASN A 130 11.30 7.15 -10.99
C ASN A 130 12.57 7.28 -11.84
N LEU A 131 12.83 8.47 -12.39
CA LEU A 131 14.03 8.75 -13.18
C LEU A 131 15.29 8.76 -12.29
N LYS A 132 15.23 9.41 -11.13
CA LYS A 132 16.39 9.52 -10.22
C LYS A 132 16.85 8.17 -9.69
N LEU A 133 15.92 7.26 -9.42
CA LEU A 133 16.21 5.92 -8.89
C LEU A 133 16.39 4.86 -9.98
N CYS A 134 16.33 5.26 -11.25
CA CYS A 134 16.33 4.33 -12.39
C CYS A 134 15.24 3.25 -12.28
N SER A 135 14.09 3.61 -11.70
CA SER A 135 12.95 2.72 -11.51
C SER A 135 12.26 2.40 -12.84
N GLY A 136 12.21 3.37 -13.75
CA GLY A 136 11.63 3.25 -15.10
C GLY A 136 10.86 4.50 -15.53
N ILE A 137 10.11 4.39 -16.62
CA ILE A 137 9.24 5.44 -17.17
C ILE A 137 7.81 4.88 -17.23
N ALA A 138 6.84 5.68 -16.83
CA ALA A 138 5.42 5.32 -16.73
C ALA A 138 4.57 6.46 -17.27
#